data_AF-A0A8T3MBT5-F1
#
_entry.id   AF-A0A8T3MBT5-F1
#
_cell.length_a   1.000
_cell.length_b   1.000
_cell.length_c   1.000
_cell.angle_alpha   90.00
_cell.angle_beta   90.00
_cell.angle_gamma   90.00
#
_symmetry.space_group_name_H-M   'P 1'
#
loop_
_entity.id
_entity.type
_entity.pdbx_description
1 polymer ?
#
loop_
_entity_poly.entity_id
_entity_poly.type
_entity_poly.pdbx_seq_one_letter_code
_entity_poly.pdbx_strand_id
1 'polypeptide(L)' 'MPDPHLTPVIRLASAKLNLTLAVIGRREDGFHDLHSVFVPLALSDRLS' A
#
# COMPACT_ATOMS: atom_id res chain seq x y z
N MET A 1 23.97 -18.84 27.25
CA MET A 1 23.64 -19.15 25.83
C MET A 1 23.53 -17.82 25.12
N PRO A 2 24.32 -17.55 24.07
CA PRO A 2 24.15 -16.30 23.33
C PRO A 2 22.79 -16.34 22.61
N ASP A 3 22.05 -15.23 22.72
CA ASP A 3 20.78 -14.97 22.04
C ASP A 3 21.01 -15.08 20.52
N PRO A 4 20.26 -15.90 19.74
CA PRO A 4 20.46 -15.98 18.31
C PRO A 4 20.11 -14.63 17.70
N HIS A 5 21.14 -13.81 17.47
CA HIS A 5 21.04 -12.47 16.92
C HIS A 5 20.08 -12.47 15.72
N LEU A 6 18.89 -11.88 15.91
CA LEU A 6 17.92 -11.71 14.85
C LEU A 6 18.53 -10.80 13.79
N THR A 7 18.73 -11.33 12.59
CA THR A 7 19.19 -10.52 11.46
C THR A 7 18.01 -9.71 10.95
N PRO A 8 18.13 -8.38 10.77
CA PRO A 8 17.03 -7.55 10.33
C PRO A 8 16.57 -7.93 8.92
N VAL A 9 15.26 -8.03 8.77
CA VAL A 9 14.60 -8.39 7.52
C VAL A 9 14.15 -7.12 6.83
N ILE A 10 14.80 -6.78 5.72
CA ILE A 10 14.43 -5.60 4.94
C ILE A 10 13.33 -5.97 3.93
N ARG A 11 12.28 -5.15 3.84
CA ARG A 11 11.20 -5.25 2.85
C ARG A 11 10.96 -3.90 2.20
N LEU A 12 10.58 -3.92 0.92
CA LEU A 12 10.14 -2.74 0.20
C LEU A 12 8.62 -2.74 0.10
N ALA A 13 7.98 -1.65 0.51
CA ALA A 13 6.56 -1.42 0.37
C ALA A 13 6.31 -0.44 -0.78
N SER A 14 5.97 -0.97 -1.95
CA SER A 14 5.77 -0.16 -3.17
C SER A 14 4.61 0.82 -3.02
N ALA A 15 4.84 2.05 -3.42
CA ALA A 15 3.79 3.04 -3.62
C ALA A 15 2.89 2.65 -4.80
N LYS A 16 1.68 3.22 -4.85
CA LYS A 16 0.80 3.12 -6.02
C LYS A 16 0.42 4.50 -6.53
N LEU A 17 0.00 4.53 -7.79
CA LEU A 17 -0.70 5.65 -8.39
C LEU A 17 -2.09 5.19 -8.85
N ASN A 18 -3.08 6.06 -8.71
CA ASN A 18 -4.36 5.91 -9.42
C ASN A 18 -4.21 6.60 -10.77
N LEU A 19 -4.19 5.85 -11.86
CA LEU A 19 -4.18 6.44 -13.21
C LEU A 19 -5.53 7.06 -13.57
N THR A 20 -6.60 6.45 -13.06
CA THR A 20 -7.95 7.00 -13.08
C THR A 20 -8.58 6.79 -11.72
N LEU A 21 -9.47 7.71 -11.32
CA LEU A 21 -10.27 7.60 -10.10
C LEU A 21 -11.61 8.27 -10.34
N ALA A 22 -12.69 7.53 -10.12
CA ALA A 22 -14.05 8.05 -10.16
C ALA A 22 -14.80 7.66 -8.88
N VAL A 23 -15.47 8.64 -8.29
CA VAL A 23 -16.46 8.43 -7.23
C VAL A 23 -17.79 8.15 -7.91
N ILE A 24 -18.37 6.97 -7.65
CA ILE A 24 -19.59 6.52 -8.34
C ILE A 24 -20.81 6.41 -7.41
N GLY A 25 -20.62 6.61 -6.10
CA GLY A 25 -21.70 6.58 -5.13
C GLY A 25 -21.22 6.89 -3.72
N ARG A 26 -22.17 7.16 -2.82
CA ARG A 26 -21.95 7.27 -1.38
C ARG A 26 -22.56 6.05 -0.71
N ARG A 27 -21.82 5.42 0.19
CA ARG A 27 -22.21 4.23 0.94
C ARG A 27 -22.82 4.62 2.28
N GLU A 28 -23.62 3.73 2.85
CA GLU A 28 -24.26 3.92 4.15
C GLU A 28 -23.26 3.91 5.31
N ASP A 29 -22.08 3.31 5.12
CA ASP A 29 -20.98 3.27 6.09
C ASP A 29 -20.11 4.54 6.10
N GLY A 30 -20.50 5.57 5.35
CA GLY A 30 -19.79 6.85 5.29
C GLY A 30 -18.65 6.90 4.26
N PHE A 31 -18.38 5.82 3.53
CA PHE A 31 -17.41 5.79 2.44
C PHE A 31 -18.05 6.08 1.07
N HIS A 32 -17.24 6.04 0.03
CA HIS A 32 -17.68 6.14 -1.36
C HIS A 32 -17.42 4.84 -2.11
N ASP A 33 -18.30 4.52 -3.05
CA ASP A 33 -18.00 3.54 -4.07
C ASP A 33 -17.09 4.17 -5.11
N LEU A 34 -16.01 3.46 -5.45
CA LEU A 34 -14.96 3.97 -6.33
C LEU A 34 -14.76 3.02 -7.51
N HIS A 35 -14.52 3.59 -8.68
CA HIS A 35 -13.93 2.90 -9.82
C HIS A 35 -12.55 3.51 -10.11
N SER A 36 -11.50 2.70 -10.15
CA SER A 36 -10.12 3.19 -10.22
C SER A 36 -9.19 2.17 -10.85
N VAL A 37 -8.23 2.63 -11.64
CA VAL A 37 -7.12 1.81 -12.15
C VAL A 37 -5.86 2.12 -11.36
N PHE A 38 -5.36 1.12 -10.64
CA PHE A 38 -4.17 1.23 -9.80
C PHE A 38 -2.95 0.69 -10.54
N VAL A 39 -1.82 1.37 -10.41
CA VAL A 39 -0.52 0.86 -10.87
C VAL A 39 0.52 0.96 -9.73
N PRO A 40 1.21 -0.14 -9.38
CA PRO A 40 2.33 -0.08 -8.46
C PRO A 40 3.53 0.61 -9.10
N LEU A 41 4.26 1.38 -8.30
CA LEU A 41 5.47 2.07 -8.72
C LEU A 41 6.71 1.40 -8.14
N ALA A 42 7.86 1.62 -8.79
CA ALA A 42 9.15 1.23 -8.23
C ALA A 42 9.54 2.07 -7.00
N LEU A 43 8.94 3.25 -6.81
CA LEU A 43 9.08 4.04 -5.59
C LEU A 43 8.48 3.27 -4.41
N SER A 44 9.23 3.11 -3.32
CA SER A 44 8.82 2.29 -2.19
C SER A 44 9.41 2.78 -0.87
N ASP A 45 8.67 2.57 0.21
CA ASP A 45 9.23 2.68 1.56
C ASP A 45 10.13 1.47 1.86
N ARG A 46 11.26 1.70 2.53
CA ARG A 46 12.14 0.64 3.03
C ARG A 46 11.84 0.39 4.50
N LEU A 47 11.28 -0.77 4.79
CA LEU A 47 10.96 -1.23 6.14
C LEU A 47 12.08 -2.18 6.62
N SER A 48 12.58 -1.98 7.85
CA SER A 48 13.68 -2.74 8.45
C SER A 48 13.54 -2.88 9.94
#